data_AF-A0A2S0XCR9-F1
#
_entry.id   AF-A0A2S0XCR9-F1
#
_cell.length_a   1.000
_cell.length_b   1.000
_cell.length_c   1.000
_cell.angle_alpha   90.00
_cell.angle_beta   90.00
_cell.angle_gamma   90.00
#
_symmetry.space_group_name_H-M   'P 1'
#
loop_
_entity.id
_entity.type
_entity.pdbx_description
1 polymer ?
#
loop_
_entity_poly.entity_id
_entity_poly.type
_entity_poly.pdbx_seq_one_letter_code
_entity_poly.pdbx_strand_id
1 'polypeptide(L)'
;MFGYSETFADRYFKRDGKTDFICFTDDRSLKSSLWQFKYVDSRKLGPVRTSKMVKLLPHRFVGGYAASLYFDNTVEPKVPAEGFFQLLDATPEPMLCFRHPERSCVYDEAEVVTALGLDDPSTIAAQMDHYRALGYPVGAGLITATIMLRRHNNAALVTVMESWAAEVKRWSYRDQLSFNVVAWRHRFQPAYLTGTPHENELFDWPRISGHRLPRGFRDEVYLKLNPDVAAAGMNPRKHYIEAGFAEGRRWN
;
A
#
# COMPACT_ATOMS: atom_id res chain seq x y z
N MET A 1 -7.04 4.10 3.22
CA MET A 1 -7.47 3.38 4.44
C MET A 1 -8.67 2.53 4.09
N PHE A 2 -8.61 1.21 4.22
CA PHE A 2 -9.73 0.36 3.75
C PHE A 2 -10.01 -0.78 4.73
N GLY A 3 -11.28 -1.10 4.91
CA GLY A 3 -11.76 -2.27 5.65
C GLY A 3 -11.29 -2.32 7.09
N TYR A 4 -11.12 -1.17 7.74
CA TYR A 4 -10.71 -1.07 9.15
C TYR A 4 -9.46 -1.91 9.47
N SER A 5 -8.49 -2.00 8.55
CA SER A 5 -7.27 -2.80 8.76
C SER A 5 -6.36 -2.26 9.85
N GLU A 6 -6.39 -0.94 10.05
CA GLU A 6 -5.62 -0.21 11.05
C GLU A 6 -6.30 1.15 11.32
N THR A 7 -5.98 1.77 12.45
CA THR A 7 -6.42 3.15 12.75
C THR A 7 -5.78 4.14 11.76
N PHE A 8 -6.58 5.04 11.19
CA PHE A 8 -6.06 6.12 10.36
C PHE A 8 -5.13 7.01 11.19
N ALA A 9 -3.89 7.16 10.73
CA ALA A 9 -2.93 8.04 11.35
C ALA A 9 -3.17 9.46 10.81
N ASP A 10 -3.96 10.26 11.54
CA ASP A 10 -4.21 11.68 11.24
C ASP A 10 -2.95 12.52 11.51
N ARG A 11 -1.88 12.24 10.77
CA ARG A 11 -0.57 12.88 10.93
C ARG A 11 -0.63 14.32 10.46
N TYR A 12 0.03 15.20 11.20
CA TYR A 12 0.19 16.58 10.82
C TYR A 12 1.23 16.72 9.71
N PHE A 13 0.87 17.48 8.67
CA PHE A 13 1.81 18.03 7.71
C PHE A 13 1.69 19.55 7.73
N LYS A 14 2.83 20.22 7.62
CA LYS A 14 2.83 21.67 7.40
C LYS A 14 2.19 21.96 6.04
N ARG A 15 1.12 22.76 6.03
CA ARG A 15 0.48 23.23 4.81
C ARG A 15 1.40 24.20 4.06
N ASP A 16 1.54 23.97 2.76
CA ASP A 16 2.32 24.80 1.82
C ASP A 16 1.42 25.59 0.85
N GLY A 17 0.09 25.40 0.92
CA GLY A 17 -0.88 26.01 0.02
C GLY A 17 -0.89 25.43 -1.41
N LYS A 18 -0.09 24.40 -1.68
CA LYS A 18 0.06 23.77 -3.00
C LYS A 18 -0.30 22.28 -2.98
N THR A 19 -0.24 21.65 -1.81
CA THR A 19 -0.43 20.21 -1.62
C THR A 19 -1.76 19.92 -0.92
N ASP A 20 -2.58 19.10 -1.57
CA ASP A 20 -3.76 18.50 -0.95
C ASP A 20 -3.43 17.16 -0.32
N PHE A 21 -3.91 16.96 0.91
CA PHE A 21 -3.76 15.71 1.66
C PHE A 21 -5.01 14.87 1.50
N ILE A 22 -4.93 13.75 0.78
CA ILE A 22 -6.09 12.95 0.39
C ILE A 22 -5.98 11.53 0.94
N CYS A 23 -6.98 11.12 1.72
CA CYS A 23 -7.15 9.75 2.16
C CYS A 23 -8.33 9.11 1.43
N PHE A 24 -8.06 8.10 0.60
CA PHE A 24 -9.12 7.29 0.01
C PHE A 24 -9.57 6.23 1.01
N THR A 25 -10.88 6.07 1.19
CA THR A 25 -11.43 5.21 2.23
C THR A 25 -12.79 4.61 1.92
N ASP A 26 -13.11 3.46 2.51
CA ASP A 26 -14.47 2.92 2.60
C ASP A 26 -15.15 3.25 3.95
N ASP A 27 -14.45 3.94 4.84
CA ASP A 27 -14.97 4.44 6.12
C ASP A 27 -15.38 5.91 6.02
N ARG A 28 -16.70 6.16 6.07
CA ARG A 28 -17.27 7.51 6.04
C ARG A 28 -17.19 8.26 7.37
N SER A 29 -16.79 7.57 8.44
CA SER A 29 -16.73 8.16 9.78
C SER A 29 -15.46 8.96 10.04
N LEU A 30 -14.39 8.77 9.24
CA LEU A 30 -13.14 9.50 9.38
C LEU A 30 -13.32 11.01 9.29
N LYS A 31 -12.57 11.73 10.14
CA LYS A 31 -12.51 13.19 10.23
C LYS A 31 -11.05 13.60 10.42
N SER A 32 -10.72 14.78 9.89
CA SER A 32 -9.41 15.42 10.03
C SER A 32 -9.60 16.90 9.69
N SER A 33 -8.81 17.76 10.33
CA SER A 33 -8.73 19.17 9.93
C SER A 33 -7.86 19.38 8.69
N LEU A 34 -6.99 18.42 8.36
CA LEU A 34 -6.01 18.49 7.27
C LEU A 34 -6.40 17.62 6.08
N TRP A 35 -6.81 16.39 6.33
CA TRP A 35 -7.02 15.38 5.31
C TRP A 35 -8.42 15.43 4.71
N GLN A 36 -8.47 15.43 3.38
CA GLN A 36 -9.68 15.25 2.59
C GLN A 36 -9.96 13.75 2.42
N PHE A 37 -11.17 13.32 2.73
CA PHE A 37 -11.56 11.92 2.58
C PHE A 37 -12.34 11.69 1.30
N LYS A 38 -11.84 10.80 0.43
CA LYS A 38 -12.53 10.39 -0.80
C LYS A 38 -13.06 8.96 -0.65
N TYR A 39 -14.38 8.82 -0.68
CA TYR A 39 -15.02 7.52 -0.52
C TYR A 39 -14.81 6.64 -1.78
N VAL A 40 -14.43 5.38 -1.57
CA VAL A 40 -14.34 4.36 -2.62
C VAL A 40 -15.00 3.10 -2.11
N ASP A 41 -15.97 2.58 -2.88
CA ASP A 41 -16.63 1.33 -2.58
C ASP A 41 -15.67 0.15 -2.77
N SER A 42 -15.38 -0.55 -1.68
CA SER A 42 -14.46 -1.68 -1.67
C SER A 42 -15.15 -3.04 -1.80
N ARG A 43 -16.49 -3.11 -1.81
CA ARG A 43 -17.24 -4.39 -1.76
C ARG A 43 -16.92 -5.32 -2.92
N LYS A 44 -16.72 -4.77 -4.12
CA LYS A 44 -16.46 -5.56 -5.33
C LYS A 44 -15.10 -6.27 -5.33
N LEU A 45 -14.05 -5.59 -4.86
CA LEU A 45 -12.67 -6.11 -4.88
C LEU A 45 -12.17 -6.57 -3.51
N GLY A 46 -12.91 -6.27 -2.45
CA GLY A 46 -12.43 -6.31 -1.08
C GLY A 46 -11.53 -5.11 -0.73
N PRO A 47 -11.37 -4.81 0.57
CA PRO A 47 -10.64 -3.63 1.03
C PRO A 47 -9.14 -3.67 0.70
N VAL A 48 -8.51 -4.84 0.80
CA VAL A 48 -7.07 -4.98 0.54
C VAL A 48 -6.73 -4.65 -0.92
N ARG A 49 -7.45 -5.25 -1.88
CA ARG A 49 -7.22 -4.99 -3.31
C ARG A 49 -7.63 -3.59 -3.70
N THR A 50 -8.72 -3.06 -3.14
CA THR A 50 -9.14 -1.66 -3.38
C THR A 50 -8.05 -0.68 -2.94
N SER A 51 -7.45 -0.90 -1.78
CA SER A 51 -6.30 -0.11 -1.30
C SER A 51 -5.14 -0.14 -2.29
N LYS A 52 -4.80 -1.31 -2.83
CA LYS A 52 -3.77 -1.44 -3.87
C LYS A 52 -4.16 -0.69 -5.14
N MET A 53 -5.41 -0.74 -5.59
CA MET A 53 -5.83 -0.02 -6.80
C MET A 53 -5.63 1.48 -6.67
N VAL A 54 -5.98 2.06 -5.53
CA VAL A 54 -5.74 3.50 -5.27
C VAL A 54 -4.24 3.80 -5.24
N LYS A 55 -3.45 2.98 -4.55
CA LYS A 55 -1.98 3.13 -4.46
C LYS A 55 -1.31 3.10 -5.83
N LEU A 56 -1.75 2.17 -6.69
CA LEU A 56 -1.10 1.85 -7.96
C LEU A 56 -1.60 2.69 -9.13
N LEU A 57 -2.82 3.25 -9.07
CA LEU A 57 -3.44 3.98 -10.19
C LEU A 57 -3.70 5.47 -9.89
N PRO A 58 -2.73 6.24 -9.36
CA PRO A 58 -2.95 7.63 -8.97
C PRO A 58 -3.45 8.51 -10.13
N HIS A 59 -3.06 8.23 -11.39
CA HIS A 59 -3.56 8.94 -12.57
C HIS A 59 -5.08 8.84 -12.74
N ARG A 60 -5.73 7.82 -12.18
CA ARG A 60 -7.19 7.67 -12.23
C ARG A 60 -7.91 8.35 -11.08
N PHE A 61 -7.23 8.55 -9.95
CA PHE A 61 -7.85 9.03 -8.71
C PHE A 61 -7.50 10.50 -8.38
N VAL A 62 -6.32 10.94 -8.80
CA VAL A 62 -5.77 12.28 -8.58
C VAL A 62 -5.14 12.85 -9.87
N GLY A 63 -5.63 12.44 -11.05
CA GLY A 63 -5.07 12.88 -12.34
C GLY A 63 -5.14 14.39 -12.61
N GLY A 64 -5.94 15.14 -11.84
CA GLY A 64 -5.96 16.62 -11.90
C GLY A 64 -4.73 17.30 -11.27
N TYR A 65 -3.86 16.56 -10.57
CA TYR A 65 -2.64 17.08 -9.96
C TYR A 65 -1.43 16.83 -10.85
N ALA A 66 -0.39 17.66 -10.71
CA ALA A 66 0.86 17.50 -11.50
C ALA A 66 1.69 16.29 -11.04
N ALA A 67 1.71 16.01 -9.74
CA ALA A 67 2.47 14.94 -9.12
C ALA A 67 1.72 14.35 -7.91
N SER A 68 2.13 13.17 -7.45
CA SER A 68 1.59 12.54 -6.25
C SER A 68 2.71 12.00 -5.37
N LEU A 69 2.55 12.17 -4.07
CA LEU A 69 3.28 11.45 -3.04
C LEU A 69 2.33 10.42 -2.41
N TYR A 70 2.69 9.14 -2.47
CA TYR A 70 2.05 8.09 -1.68
C TYR A 70 2.95 7.73 -0.51
N PHE A 71 2.37 7.51 0.67
CA PHE A 71 2.99 6.79 1.76
C PHE A 71 2.00 5.81 2.41
N ASP A 72 2.52 4.74 2.98
CA ASP A 72 1.73 3.88 3.86
C ASP A 72 1.28 4.67 5.11
N ASN A 73 0.14 4.32 5.70
CA ASN A 73 -0.44 4.96 6.91
C ASN A 73 0.49 4.95 8.13
N THR A 74 1.61 4.24 8.04
CA THR A 74 2.57 3.94 9.10
C THR A 74 3.85 4.75 8.94
N VAL A 75 3.88 5.71 8.02
CA VAL A 75 4.98 6.64 7.80
C VAL A 75 4.72 7.89 8.62
N GLU A 76 5.73 8.35 9.36
CA GLU A 76 5.72 9.67 10.02
C GLU A 76 6.71 10.60 9.30
N PRO A 77 6.24 11.65 8.60
CA PRO A 77 7.12 12.57 7.89
C PRO A 77 8.01 13.36 8.86
N LYS A 78 9.29 13.54 8.49
CA LYS A 78 10.22 14.49 9.15
C LYS A 78 10.31 15.83 8.42
N VAL A 79 9.94 15.83 7.14
CA VAL A 79 10.03 16.99 6.26
C VAL A 79 8.65 17.37 5.69
N PRO A 80 8.42 18.64 5.31
CA PRO A 80 7.20 19.05 4.60
C PRO A 80 7.04 18.34 3.25
N ALA A 81 5.80 18.29 2.75
CA ALA A 81 5.49 17.69 1.44
C ALA A 81 6.34 18.29 0.30
N GLU A 82 6.59 19.60 0.32
CA GLU A 82 7.46 20.28 -0.63
C GLU A 82 8.86 19.65 -0.73
N GLY A 83 9.46 19.26 0.41
CA GLY A 83 10.79 18.63 0.43
C GLY A 83 10.82 17.30 -0.31
N PHE A 84 9.72 16.54 -0.27
CA PHE A 84 9.57 15.33 -1.07
C PHE A 84 9.49 15.66 -2.56
N PHE A 85 8.64 16.61 -2.97
CA PHE A 85 8.49 16.95 -4.38
C PHE A 85 9.76 17.58 -5.00
N GLN A 86 10.58 18.29 -4.23
CA GLN A 86 11.90 18.76 -4.66
C GLN A 86 12.82 17.59 -5.07
N LEU A 87 12.73 16.43 -4.39
CA LEU A 87 13.48 15.23 -4.80
C LEU A 87 12.98 14.69 -6.15
N LEU A 88 11.67 14.76 -6.42
CA LEU A 88 11.12 14.38 -7.71
C LEU A 88 11.61 15.33 -8.81
N ASP A 89 11.64 16.63 -8.54
CA ASP A 89 12.09 17.66 -9.49
C ASP A 89 13.58 17.54 -9.83
N ALA A 90 14.40 17.00 -8.93
CA ALA A 90 15.84 16.80 -9.11
C ALA A 90 16.21 15.65 -10.07
N THR A 91 15.23 14.91 -10.62
CA THR A 91 15.45 13.78 -11.53
C THR A 91 14.49 13.80 -12.72
N PRO A 92 14.94 13.37 -13.92
CA PRO A 92 14.07 13.20 -15.08
C PRO A 92 13.14 11.98 -14.97
N GLU A 93 13.47 10.99 -14.13
CA GLU A 93 12.66 9.78 -13.96
C GLU A 93 11.27 10.11 -13.39
N PRO A 94 10.18 9.54 -13.92
CA PRO A 94 8.83 9.93 -13.50
C PRO A 94 8.43 9.34 -12.15
N MET A 95 9.26 8.50 -11.51
CA MET A 95 8.96 7.84 -10.25
C MET A 95 10.21 7.68 -9.39
N LEU A 96 10.08 7.98 -8.09
CA LEU A 96 11.07 7.66 -7.05
C LEU A 96 10.48 6.74 -5.98
N CYS A 97 11.29 5.80 -5.52
CA CYS A 97 11.03 4.94 -4.37
C CYS A 97 12.35 4.46 -3.75
N PHE A 98 12.30 3.68 -2.67
CA PHE A 98 13.50 3.02 -2.17
C PHE A 98 13.78 1.72 -2.90
N ARG A 99 15.06 1.33 -2.96
CA ARG A 99 15.43 -0.08 -3.16
C ARG A 99 15.07 -0.85 -1.90
N HIS A 100 14.66 -2.09 -2.07
CA HIS A 100 14.44 -2.96 -0.93
C HIS A 100 15.80 -3.25 -0.23
N PRO A 101 15.92 -3.01 1.08
CA PRO A 101 17.24 -3.01 1.74
C PRO A 101 17.81 -4.42 1.93
N GLU A 102 16.95 -5.42 2.10
CA GLU A 102 17.39 -6.77 2.49
C GLU A 102 17.31 -7.81 1.36
N ARG A 103 16.57 -7.50 0.28
CA ARG A 103 16.21 -8.49 -0.74
C ARG A 103 16.22 -7.83 -2.11
N SER A 104 16.64 -8.59 -3.11
CA SER A 104 16.71 -8.15 -4.50
C SER A 104 16.02 -9.11 -5.47
N CYS A 105 15.33 -10.14 -4.96
CA CYS A 105 14.74 -11.18 -5.78
C CYS A 105 13.26 -11.39 -5.45
N VAL A 106 12.41 -11.37 -6.47
CA VAL A 106 10.96 -11.58 -6.31
C VAL A 106 10.63 -12.97 -5.78
N TYR A 107 11.44 -13.98 -6.12
CA TYR A 107 11.24 -15.35 -5.67
C TYR A 107 11.53 -15.49 -4.16
N ASP A 108 12.61 -14.88 -3.69
CA ASP A 108 12.95 -14.85 -2.25
C ASP A 108 11.89 -14.06 -1.45
N GLU A 109 11.39 -12.95 -2.01
CA GLU A 109 10.25 -12.23 -1.40
C GLU A 109 9.01 -13.10 -1.32
N ALA A 110 8.73 -13.92 -2.33
CA ALA A 110 7.58 -14.81 -2.37
C ALA A 110 7.63 -15.86 -1.24
N GLU A 111 8.82 -16.38 -0.94
CA GLU A 111 9.04 -17.30 0.18
C GLU A 111 8.73 -16.61 1.52
N VAL A 112 9.24 -15.39 1.73
CA VAL A 112 8.96 -14.60 2.95
C VAL A 112 7.46 -14.29 3.08
N VAL A 113 6.83 -13.85 2.00
CA VAL A 113 5.38 -13.56 1.95
C VAL A 113 4.56 -14.79 2.31
N THR A 114 4.95 -15.96 1.79
CA THR A 114 4.28 -17.25 2.05
C THR A 114 4.47 -17.68 3.50
N ALA A 115 5.71 -17.65 4.00
CA ALA A 115 6.03 -18.03 5.39
C ALA A 115 5.30 -17.17 6.43
N LEU A 116 5.11 -15.88 6.11
CA LEU A 116 4.37 -14.94 6.97
C LEU A 116 2.84 -15.00 6.78
N GLY A 117 2.33 -15.85 5.90
CA GLY A 117 0.89 -16.01 5.62
C GLY A 117 0.23 -14.73 5.11
N LEU A 118 0.92 -13.96 4.28
CA LEU A 118 0.44 -12.63 3.85
C LEU A 118 -0.51 -12.64 2.66
N ASP A 119 -0.59 -13.76 1.95
CA ASP A 119 -1.55 -14.06 0.88
C ASP A 119 -1.61 -15.60 0.67
N ASP A 120 -2.48 -16.06 -0.22
CA ASP A 120 -2.67 -17.47 -0.54
C ASP A 120 -1.39 -18.11 -1.16
N PRO A 121 -0.81 -19.15 -0.53
CA PRO A 121 0.41 -19.80 -1.03
C PRO A 121 0.30 -20.37 -2.44
N SER A 122 -0.88 -20.89 -2.82
CA SER A 122 -1.06 -21.49 -4.15
C SER A 122 -1.06 -20.42 -5.26
N THR A 123 -1.65 -19.27 -4.98
CA THR A 123 -1.65 -18.09 -5.86
C THR A 123 -0.24 -17.53 -6.02
N ILE A 124 0.52 -17.44 -4.92
CA ILE A 124 1.91 -16.97 -4.95
C ILE A 124 2.78 -17.92 -5.77
N ALA A 125 2.67 -19.23 -5.54
CA ALA A 125 3.43 -20.24 -6.28
C ALA A 125 3.14 -20.17 -7.79
N ALA A 126 1.86 -20.13 -8.19
CA ALA A 126 1.46 -20.02 -9.58
C ALA A 126 1.96 -18.71 -10.23
N GLN A 127 1.98 -17.60 -9.49
CA GLN A 127 2.53 -16.33 -9.95
C GLN A 127 4.05 -16.43 -10.19
N MET A 128 4.79 -17.04 -9.26
CA MET A 128 6.24 -17.21 -9.41
C MET A 128 6.59 -18.14 -10.56
N ASP A 129 5.85 -19.24 -10.75
CA ASP A 129 6.04 -20.14 -11.90
C ASP A 129 5.76 -19.44 -13.22
N HIS A 130 4.72 -18.60 -13.27
CA HIS A 130 4.47 -17.75 -14.42
C HIS A 130 5.64 -16.82 -14.74
N TYR A 131 6.24 -16.18 -13.74
CA TYR A 131 7.39 -15.29 -13.94
C TYR A 131 8.66 -16.02 -14.36
N ARG A 132 8.90 -17.23 -13.85
CA ARG A 132 9.98 -18.11 -14.33
C ARG A 132 9.79 -18.47 -15.79
N ALA A 133 8.56 -18.80 -16.19
CA ALA A 133 8.24 -19.12 -17.58
C ALA A 133 8.41 -17.91 -18.52
N LEU A 134 8.22 -16.68 -18.03
CA LEU A 134 8.54 -15.45 -18.76
C LEU A 134 10.05 -15.17 -18.87
N GLY A 135 10.89 -15.91 -18.15
CA GLY A 135 12.34 -15.70 -18.12
C GLY A 135 12.77 -14.54 -17.23
N TYR A 136 11.95 -14.13 -16.24
CA TYR A 136 12.34 -13.06 -15.33
C TYR A 136 13.53 -13.50 -14.43
N PRO A 137 14.65 -12.74 -14.42
CA PRO A 137 15.87 -13.20 -13.78
C PRO A 137 15.80 -13.18 -12.25
N VAL A 138 16.53 -14.11 -11.63
CA VAL A 138 16.81 -14.11 -10.18
C VAL A 138 17.66 -12.89 -9.83
N GLY A 139 17.38 -12.25 -8.68
CA GLY A 139 18.18 -11.12 -8.18
C GLY A 139 18.02 -9.81 -8.97
N ALA A 140 16.95 -9.67 -9.77
CA ALA A 140 16.70 -8.51 -10.63
C ALA A 140 16.20 -7.23 -9.92
N GLY A 141 16.53 -7.09 -8.64
CA GLY A 141 16.12 -5.99 -7.77
C GLY A 141 14.71 -6.15 -7.19
N LEU A 142 14.48 -5.40 -6.11
CA LEU A 142 13.18 -5.15 -5.51
C LEU A 142 13.08 -3.69 -5.09
N ILE A 143 11.88 -3.14 -5.15
CA ILE A 143 11.58 -1.83 -4.55
C ILE A 143 10.94 -2.01 -3.18
N THR A 144 11.05 -0.98 -2.34
CA THR A 144 10.14 -0.79 -1.22
C THR A 144 9.14 0.30 -1.57
N ALA A 145 7.86 -0.07 -1.66
CA ALA A 145 6.77 0.80 -2.06
C ALA A 145 6.05 1.47 -0.86
N THR A 146 6.72 1.58 0.28
CA THR A 146 6.21 2.29 1.48
C THR A 146 6.04 3.77 1.24
N ILE A 147 6.89 4.35 0.39
CA ILE A 147 6.75 5.69 -0.15
C ILE A 147 6.96 5.63 -1.66
N MET A 148 6.22 6.43 -2.41
CA MET A 148 6.41 6.58 -3.85
C MET A 148 6.08 8.01 -4.28
N LEU A 149 7.05 8.67 -4.92
CA LEU A 149 6.84 9.95 -5.59
C LEU A 149 6.66 9.72 -7.07
N ARG A 150 5.70 10.40 -7.70
CA ARG A 150 5.39 10.18 -9.12
C ARG A 150 4.91 11.43 -9.82
N ARG A 151 5.42 11.64 -11.04
CA ARG A 151 4.75 12.40 -12.12
C ARG A 151 3.71 11.48 -12.75
N HIS A 152 2.62 11.24 -12.02
CA HIS A 152 1.71 10.12 -12.29
C HIS A 152 0.99 10.18 -13.65
N ASN A 153 0.91 11.36 -14.27
CA ASN A 153 0.34 11.51 -15.62
C ASN A 153 1.34 11.28 -16.76
N ASN A 154 2.62 10.98 -16.46
CA ASN A 154 3.60 10.61 -17.48
C ASN A 154 3.15 9.33 -18.20
N ALA A 155 3.07 9.35 -19.53
CA ALA A 155 2.49 8.25 -20.32
C ALA A 155 3.22 6.90 -20.14
N ALA A 156 4.55 6.92 -20.03
CA ALA A 156 5.33 5.70 -19.79
C ALA A 156 5.02 5.14 -18.39
N LEU A 157 4.98 6.01 -17.38
CA LEU A 157 4.63 5.59 -16.02
C LEU A 157 3.20 5.06 -15.93
N VAL A 158 2.22 5.70 -16.59
CA VAL A 158 0.82 5.23 -16.64
C VAL A 158 0.74 3.79 -17.17
N THR A 159 1.50 3.49 -18.23
CA THR A 159 1.54 2.14 -18.83
C THR A 159 2.07 1.10 -17.84
N VAL A 160 3.13 1.43 -17.10
CA VAL A 160 3.71 0.58 -16.05
C VAL A 160 2.74 0.41 -14.89
N MET A 161 2.11 1.48 -14.43
CA MET A 161 1.15 1.46 -13.32
C MET A 161 -0.11 0.64 -13.63
N GLU A 162 -0.68 0.76 -14.84
CA GLU A 162 -1.80 -0.07 -15.28
C GLU A 162 -1.41 -1.55 -15.37
N SER A 163 -0.21 -1.85 -15.87
CA SER A 163 0.31 -3.23 -15.93
C SER A 163 0.55 -3.81 -14.54
N TRP A 164 1.09 -3.01 -13.62
CA TRP A 164 1.30 -3.42 -12.23
C TRP A 164 -0.02 -3.68 -11.50
N ALA A 165 -1.01 -2.81 -11.71
CA ALA A 165 -2.35 -3.04 -11.18
C ALA A 165 -3.00 -4.30 -11.77
N ALA A 166 -2.74 -4.64 -13.04
CA ALA A 166 -3.24 -5.86 -13.67
C ALA A 166 -2.62 -7.13 -13.05
N GLU A 167 -1.30 -7.16 -12.83
CA GLU A 167 -0.63 -8.26 -12.12
C GLU A 167 -1.18 -8.43 -10.71
N VAL A 168 -1.31 -7.31 -9.97
CA VAL A 168 -1.89 -7.33 -8.62
C VAL A 168 -3.32 -7.85 -8.64
N LYS A 169 -4.16 -7.47 -9.62
CA LYS A 169 -5.54 -8.00 -9.75
C LYS A 169 -5.56 -9.51 -10.05
N ARG A 170 -4.65 -9.98 -10.90
CA ARG A 170 -4.63 -11.34 -11.41
C ARG A 170 -4.08 -12.34 -10.39
N TRP A 171 -3.05 -11.94 -9.65
CA TRP A 171 -2.29 -12.81 -8.76
C TRP A 171 -2.38 -12.35 -7.32
N SER A 172 -1.31 -12.55 -6.55
CA SER A 172 -1.20 -12.05 -5.19
C SER A 172 -1.38 -10.53 -5.16
N TYR A 173 -2.10 -10.03 -4.14
CA TYR A 173 -2.23 -8.60 -3.93
C TYR A 173 -0.98 -7.94 -3.32
N ARG A 174 0.07 -8.73 -3.09
CA ARG A 174 1.38 -8.27 -2.60
C ARG A 174 2.10 -7.58 -3.76
N ASP A 175 1.97 -6.27 -3.80
CA ASP A 175 2.47 -5.38 -4.84
C ASP A 175 3.98 -5.52 -5.09
N GLN A 176 4.78 -5.80 -4.04
CA GLN A 176 6.21 -6.08 -4.16
C GLN A 176 6.53 -7.33 -4.99
N LEU A 177 5.61 -8.30 -5.10
CA LEU A 177 5.80 -9.49 -5.91
C LEU A 177 5.67 -9.24 -7.42
N SER A 178 5.29 -8.05 -7.87
CA SER A 178 5.00 -7.82 -9.30
C SER A 178 5.64 -6.58 -9.90
N PHE A 179 6.00 -5.57 -9.10
CA PHE A 179 6.52 -4.32 -9.66
C PHE A 179 7.74 -4.53 -10.56
N ASN A 180 8.80 -5.16 -10.04
CA ASN A 180 10.06 -5.28 -10.76
C ASN A 180 9.93 -6.14 -12.02
N VAL A 181 9.05 -7.15 -12.00
CA VAL A 181 8.71 -7.95 -13.19
C VAL A 181 8.04 -7.08 -14.26
N VAL A 182 7.08 -6.25 -13.86
CA VAL A 182 6.40 -5.31 -14.76
C VAL A 182 7.37 -4.25 -15.29
N ALA A 183 8.19 -3.68 -14.42
CA ALA A 183 9.20 -2.69 -14.79
C ALA A 183 10.19 -3.25 -15.82
N TRP A 184 10.67 -4.49 -15.60
CA TRP A 184 11.53 -5.20 -16.55
C TRP A 184 10.87 -5.40 -17.92
N ARG A 185 9.61 -5.86 -17.96
CA ARG A 185 8.86 -6.05 -19.22
C ARG A 185 8.69 -4.76 -20.02
N HIS A 186 8.55 -3.64 -19.33
CA HIS A 186 8.38 -2.31 -19.93
C HIS A 186 9.69 -1.54 -20.12
N ARG A 187 10.85 -2.14 -19.80
CA ARG A 187 12.16 -1.46 -19.78
C ARG A 187 12.13 -0.16 -18.99
N PHE A 188 11.37 -0.16 -17.90
CA PHE A 188 11.18 0.97 -17.01
C PHE A 188 12.10 0.83 -15.80
N GLN A 189 12.73 1.93 -15.40
CA GLN A 189 13.52 2.01 -14.17
C GLN A 189 13.10 3.25 -13.38
N PRO A 190 12.66 3.11 -12.12
CA PRO A 190 12.47 4.27 -11.25
C PRO A 190 13.83 4.84 -10.82
N ALA A 191 13.84 6.12 -10.46
CA ALA A 191 14.91 6.67 -9.66
C ALA A 191 14.79 6.16 -8.22
N TYR A 192 15.91 6.16 -7.49
CA TYR A 192 15.97 5.64 -6.14
C TYR A 192 16.32 6.73 -5.14
N LEU A 193 15.59 6.76 -4.03
CA LEU A 193 15.91 7.59 -2.87
C LEU A 193 17.19 7.06 -2.19
N THR A 194 18.00 7.97 -1.67
CA THR A 194 19.21 7.66 -0.90
C THR A 194 18.86 7.06 0.47
N GLY A 195 19.60 6.03 0.89
CA GLY A 195 19.40 5.36 2.17
C GLY A 195 18.36 4.23 2.10
N THR A 196 17.69 3.97 3.23
CA THR A 196 16.66 2.93 3.33
C THR A 196 15.40 3.48 4.02
N PRO A 197 14.24 2.81 3.92
CA PRO A 197 13.07 3.18 4.69
C PRO A 197 13.29 3.23 6.22
N HIS A 198 14.27 2.48 6.73
CA HIS A 198 14.63 2.45 8.16
C HIS A 198 15.68 3.51 8.53
N GLU A 199 16.50 3.93 7.57
CA GLU A 199 17.62 4.87 7.76
C GLU A 199 17.57 5.94 6.66
N ASN A 200 16.85 7.03 6.95
CA ASN A 200 16.74 8.20 6.07
C ASN A 200 16.36 9.47 6.87
N GLU A 201 16.53 10.61 6.22
CA GLU A 201 16.23 11.94 6.79
C GLU A 201 14.79 12.40 6.52
N LEU A 202 14.03 11.66 5.71
CA LEU A 202 12.73 12.10 5.20
C LEU A 202 11.56 11.74 6.12
N PHE A 203 11.61 10.58 6.78
CA PHE A 203 10.54 10.08 7.64
C PHE A 203 11.03 9.03 8.66
N ASP A 204 10.17 8.68 9.62
CA ASP A 204 10.29 7.46 10.44
C ASP A 204 9.35 6.37 9.92
N TRP A 205 9.81 5.12 9.87
CA TRP A 205 8.98 3.98 9.53
C TRP A 205 9.49 2.65 10.14
N PRO A 206 8.60 1.79 10.68
CA PRO A 206 7.16 1.99 10.85
C PRO A 206 6.77 2.74 12.14
N ARG A 207 5.80 3.63 12.05
CA ARG A 207 5.13 4.32 13.17
C ARG A 207 3.65 3.94 13.20
N ILE A 208 3.31 2.97 14.03
CA ILE A 208 1.94 2.46 14.16
C ILE A 208 1.13 3.40 15.05
N SER A 209 -0.05 3.81 14.58
CA SER A 209 -1.06 4.54 15.37
C SER A 209 -2.18 3.58 15.75
N GLY A 210 -2.54 3.51 17.03
CA GLY A 210 -3.66 2.69 17.51
C GLY A 210 -3.48 1.19 17.28
N HIS A 211 -4.58 0.50 16.97
CA HIS A 211 -4.63 -0.95 16.79
C HIS A 211 -4.68 -1.34 15.31
N ARG A 212 -4.28 -2.59 15.04
CA ARG A 212 -4.38 -3.22 13.72
C ARG A 212 -5.14 -4.52 13.82
N LEU A 213 -5.79 -4.90 12.72
CA LEU A 213 -6.30 -6.24 12.62
C LEU A 213 -5.13 -7.23 12.65
N PRO A 214 -5.26 -8.31 13.42
CA PRO A 214 -4.30 -9.40 13.39
C PRO A 214 -4.16 -9.97 11.98
N ARG A 215 -2.96 -10.49 11.67
CA ARG A 215 -2.76 -11.20 10.40
C ARG A 215 -3.68 -12.41 10.36
N GLY A 216 -4.37 -12.59 9.24
CA GLY A 216 -5.34 -13.69 9.08
C GLY A 216 -6.69 -13.44 9.74
N PHE A 217 -7.01 -12.22 10.19
CA PHE A 217 -8.36 -11.90 10.68
C PHE A 217 -9.41 -12.20 9.61
N ARG A 218 -10.44 -12.99 9.99
CA ARG A 218 -11.55 -13.38 9.11
C ARG A 218 -12.88 -12.96 9.72
N ASP A 219 -13.60 -12.13 8.98
CA ASP A 219 -14.89 -11.55 9.38
C ASP A 219 -15.88 -12.65 9.81
N GLU A 220 -15.97 -13.76 9.07
CA GLU A 220 -16.90 -14.84 9.39
C GLU A 220 -16.52 -15.60 10.66
N VAL A 221 -15.22 -15.80 10.90
CA VAL A 221 -14.71 -16.46 12.10
C VAL A 221 -14.97 -15.59 13.32
N TYR A 222 -14.69 -14.29 13.21
CA TYR A 222 -14.92 -13.34 14.28
C TYR A 222 -16.40 -13.26 14.68
N LEU A 223 -17.30 -13.16 13.71
CA LEU A 223 -18.75 -13.12 13.97
C LEU A 223 -19.27 -14.43 14.57
N LYS A 224 -18.71 -15.59 14.19
CA LYS A 224 -19.06 -16.88 14.78
C LYS A 224 -18.63 -16.98 16.25
N LEU A 225 -17.45 -16.44 16.59
CA LEU A 225 -16.92 -16.46 17.95
C LEU A 225 -17.57 -15.41 18.87
N ASN A 226 -18.13 -14.34 18.30
CA ASN A 226 -18.70 -13.21 19.02
C ASN A 226 -20.15 -12.96 18.55
N PRO A 227 -21.11 -13.82 18.96
CA PRO A 227 -22.48 -13.80 18.44
C PRO A 227 -23.26 -12.54 18.81
N ASP A 228 -22.87 -11.83 19.87
CA ASP A 228 -23.42 -10.53 20.25
C ASP A 228 -23.11 -9.44 19.20
N VAL A 229 -21.88 -9.43 18.67
CA VAL A 229 -21.46 -8.54 17.58
C VAL A 229 -22.27 -8.83 16.31
N ALA A 230 -22.48 -10.12 16.03
CA ALA A 230 -23.30 -10.57 14.90
C ALA A 230 -24.77 -10.17 15.05
N ALA A 231 -25.36 -10.41 16.23
CA ALA A 231 -26.76 -10.07 16.53
C ALA A 231 -27.01 -8.56 16.46
N ALA A 232 -26.03 -7.73 16.84
CA ALA A 232 -26.10 -6.28 16.72
C ALA A 232 -25.87 -5.76 15.29
N GLY A 233 -25.54 -6.63 14.32
CA GLY A 233 -25.25 -6.25 12.93
C GLY A 233 -24.03 -5.35 12.78
N MET A 234 -23.10 -5.37 13.75
CA MET A 234 -21.91 -4.54 13.74
C MET A 234 -20.89 -5.02 12.70
N ASN A 235 -20.12 -4.09 12.14
CA ASN A 235 -18.99 -4.46 11.29
C ASN A 235 -17.89 -5.14 12.15
N PRO A 236 -17.50 -6.39 11.87
CA PRO A 236 -16.61 -7.17 12.75
C PRO A 236 -15.21 -6.56 12.85
N ARG A 237 -14.69 -6.02 11.74
CA ARG A 237 -13.35 -5.40 11.70
C ARG A 237 -13.33 -4.10 12.49
N LYS A 238 -14.34 -3.25 12.28
CA LYS A 238 -14.50 -2.00 13.02
C LYS A 238 -14.63 -2.28 14.53
N HIS A 239 -15.50 -3.22 14.89
CA HIS A 239 -15.70 -3.62 16.29
C HIS A 239 -14.39 -4.08 16.93
N TYR A 240 -13.62 -4.93 16.26
CA TYR A 240 -12.35 -5.41 16.80
C TYR A 240 -11.35 -4.27 17.07
N ILE A 241 -11.20 -3.34 16.12
CA ILE A 241 -10.27 -2.21 16.23
C ILE A 241 -10.67 -1.24 17.34
N GLU A 242 -11.97 -0.95 17.48
CA GLU A 242 -12.46 0.09 18.40
C GLU A 242 -12.67 -0.41 19.83
N ALA A 243 -13.03 -1.69 20.02
CA ALA A 243 -13.38 -2.24 21.33
C ALA A 243 -12.90 -3.68 21.52
N GLY A 244 -13.11 -4.55 20.53
CA GLY A 244 -12.93 -5.99 20.68
C GLY A 244 -11.52 -6.43 21.09
N PHE A 245 -10.47 -5.71 20.68
CA PHE A 245 -9.11 -5.95 21.17
C PHE A 245 -8.98 -5.70 22.68
N ALA A 246 -9.44 -4.54 23.16
CA ALA A 246 -9.38 -4.17 24.57
C ALA A 246 -10.27 -5.06 25.45
N GLU A 247 -11.37 -5.55 24.90
CA GLU A 247 -12.28 -6.52 25.53
C GLU A 247 -11.72 -7.97 25.55
N GLY A 248 -10.60 -8.24 24.86
CA GLY A 248 -10.04 -9.59 24.78
C GLY A 248 -10.84 -10.57 23.90
N ARG A 249 -11.59 -10.07 22.91
CA ARG A 249 -12.42 -10.89 22.01
C ARG A 249 -11.55 -11.84 21.18
N ARG A 250 -11.99 -13.10 21.07
CA ARG A 250 -11.33 -14.12 20.22
C ARG A 250 -11.63 -13.85 18.74
N TRP A 251 -10.64 -14.10 17.88
CA TRP A 251 -10.72 -13.79 16.45
C TRP A 251 -10.22 -14.90 15.52
N ASN A 252 -9.59 -15.93 16.06
CA ASN A 252 -9.04 -17.09 15.35
C ASN A 252 -9.45 -18.41 16.01
#